data_AF-A0A4Y2RJ71-F1
#
_entry.id   AF-A0A4Y2RJ71-F1
#
_cell.length_a   1.000
_cell.length_b   1.000
_cell.length_c   1.000
_cell.angle_alpha   90.00
_cell.angle_beta   90.00
_cell.angle_gamma   90.00
#
_symmetry.space_group_name_H-M   'P 1'
#
loop_
_entity.id
_entity.type
_entity.pdbx_description
1 polymer ?
#
loop_
_entity_poly.entity_id
_entity_poly.type
_entity_poly.pdbx_seq_one_letter_code
_entity_poly.pdbx_strand_id
1 'polypeptide(L)'
;MREMICSERHITILKQFVSTQLALEDRPRIEWFMQDGARPHRTEKVFRFLDEYFGNRVIALDRPKVTGTGMDCPPYSPDLTP
;
A
#
# COMPACT_ATOMS: atom_id res chain seq x y z
N MET A 1 9.91 -3.29 -24.37
CA MET A 1 10.70 -2.65 -23.29
C MET A 1 9.81 -2.63 -22.05
N ARG A 2 10.22 -3.25 -20.93
CA ARG A 2 9.44 -3.21 -19.68
C ARG A 2 9.68 -1.85 -19.03
N GLU A 3 8.63 -1.07 -18.81
CA GLU A 3 8.73 0.17 -18.05
C GLU A 3 8.86 -0.17 -16.56
N MET A 4 9.83 0.46 -15.88
CA MET A 4 9.98 0.32 -14.43
C MET A 4 8.94 1.17 -13.71
N ILE A 5 8.37 0.64 -12.63
CA ILE A 5 7.46 1.38 -11.75
C ILE A 5 8.29 2.20 -10.76
N CYS A 6 8.14 3.52 -10.79
CA CYS A 6 8.65 4.42 -9.75
C CYS A 6 7.54 4.74 -8.73
N SER A 7 7.89 5.35 -7.60
CA SER A 7 6.91 5.69 -6.55
C SER A 7 5.79 6.60 -7.04
N GLU A 8 6.09 7.55 -7.93
CA GLU A 8 5.07 8.44 -8.51
C GLU A 8 4.06 7.68 -9.37
N ARG A 9 4.55 6.73 -10.17
CA ARG A 9 3.70 5.86 -10.98
C ARG A 9 2.89 4.92 -10.10
N HIS A 10 3.50 4.38 -9.05
CA HIS A 10 2.81 3.54 -8.06
C HIS A 10 1.66 4.29 -7.39
N ILE A 11 1.88 5.53 -6.94
CA ILE A 11 0.82 6.38 -6.36
C ILE A 11 -0.31 6.62 -7.37
N THR A 12 0.02 6.86 -8.64
CA THR A 12 -1.00 7.03 -9.68
C THR A 12 -1.87 5.78 -9.82
N ILE A 13 -1.26 4.59 -9.80
CA ILE A 13 -1.98 3.31 -9.83
C ILE A 13 -2.85 3.15 -8.57
N LEU A 14 -2.31 3.45 -7.38
CA LEU A 14 -3.06 3.39 -6.12
C LEU A 14 -4.27 4.35 -6.10
N LYS A 15 -4.14 5.55 -6.67
CA LYS A 15 -5.27 6.50 -6.81
C LYS A 15 -6.39 5.92 -7.65
N GLN A 16 -6.05 5.27 -8.76
CA GLN A 16 -7.02 4.61 -9.63
C GLN A 16 -7.69 3.45 -8.88
N PHE A 17 -6.90 2.60 -8.21
CA PHE A 17 -7.40 1.49 -7.40
C PHE A 17 -8.42 1.96 -6.35
N VAL A 18 -8.07 2.96 -5.55
CA VAL A 18 -8.97 3.50 -4.51
C VAL A 18 -10.23 4.10 -5.11
N SER A 19 -10.12 4.80 -6.24
CA SER A 19 -11.28 5.38 -6.93
C SER A 19 -12.22 4.29 -7.45
N THR A 20 -11.69 3.19 -7.97
CA THR A 20 -12.47 2.04 -8.42
C THR A 20 -13.12 1.33 -7.24
N GLN A 21 -12.39 1.04 -6.16
CA GLN A 21 -12.96 0.43 -4.95
C GLN A 21 -14.10 1.27 -4.38
N LEU A 22 -13.91 2.60 -4.32
CA LEU A 22 -14.94 3.53 -3.86
C LEU A 22 -16.24 3.50 -4.66
N ALA A 23 -16.14 3.28 -5.96
CA ALA A 23 -17.30 3.17 -6.83
C ALA A 23 -18.03 1.82 -6.67
N LEU A 24 -17.34 0.81 -6.14
CA LEU A 24 -17.85 -0.56 -5.98
C LEU A 24 -18.31 -0.85 -4.55
N GLU A 25 -17.80 -0.14 -3.55
CA GLU A 25 -18.11 -0.38 -2.14
C GLU A 25 -19.48 0.19 -1.75
N ASP A 26 -20.43 -0.71 -1.45
CA ASP A 26 -21.74 -0.40 -0.83
C ASP A 26 -21.70 -0.49 0.72
N ARG A 27 -20.49 -0.57 1.29
CA ARG A 27 -20.23 -0.95 2.70
C ARG A 27 -19.13 -0.10 3.35
N PRO A 28 -19.08 -0.03 4.70
CA PRO A 28 -18.05 0.74 5.39
C PRO A 28 -16.66 0.16 5.13
N ARG A 29 -15.71 1.03 4.76
CA ARG A 29 -14.29 0.75 4.52
C ARG A 29 -13.64 0.08 5.73
N ILE A 30 -13.71 -1.24 5.85
CA ILE A 30 -13.07 -2.04 6.91
C ILE A 30 -11.86 -2.85 6.42
N GLU A 31 -11.51 -2.71 5.14
CA GLU A 31 -10.51 -3.54 4.49
C GLU A 31 -9.08 -3.14 4.85
N TRP A 32 -8.21 -4.15 4.96
CA TRP A 32 -6.77 -4.01 5.11
C TRP A 32 -6.12 -3.99 3.73
N PHE A 33 -5.16 -3.09 3.54
CA PHE A 33 -4.36 -3.05 2.32
C PHE A 33 -3.02 -3.75 2.55
N MET A 34 -2.65 -4.69 1.69
CA MET A 34 -1.35 -5.36 1.73
C MET A 34 -0.53 -5.02 0.48
N GLN A 35 0.74 -4.68 0.66
CA GLN A 35 1.69 -4.53 -0.45
C GLN A 35 3.04 -5.16 -0.09
N ASP A 36 3.76 -5.61 -1.13
CA ASP A 36 5.07 -6.20 -0.98
C ASP A 36 6.16 -5.18 -0.57
N GLY A 37 7.38 -5.68 -0.38
CA GLY A 37 8.55 -4.89 -0.02
C GLY A 37 9.28 -4.20 -1.17
N ALA A 38 8.68 -4.01 -2.36
CA ALA A 38 9.36 -3.34 -3.45
C ALA A 38 9.75 -1.90 -3.07
N ARG A 39 10.91 -1.42 -3.55
CA ARG A 39 11.42 -0.09 -3.20
C ARG A 39 10.43 1.05 -3.49
N PRO A 40 9.72 1.08 -4.64
CA PRO A 40 8.74 2.12 -4.91
C PRO A 40 7.61 2.19 -3.88
N HIS A 41 7.24 1.05 -3.29
CA HIS A 41 6.09 0.89 -2.38
C HIS A 41 6.40 1.35 -0.95
N ARG A 42 7.67 1.38 -0.55
CA ARG A 42 8.12 1.68 0.81
C ARG A 42 8.57 3.13 1.04
N THR A 43 8.20 4.04 0.14
CA THR A 43 8.55 5.45 0.32
C THR A 43 7.57 6.13 1.29
N GLU A 44 8.03 7.14 2.02
CA GLU A 44 7.18 7.95 2.90
C GLU A 44 5.97 8.51 2.17
N LYS A 45 6.14 8.95 0.92
CA LYS A 45 5.05 9.47 0.08
C LYS A 45 3.95 8.43 -0.17
N VAL A 46 4.34 7.17 -0.41
CA VAL A 46 3.40 6.06 -0.59
C VAL A 46 2.71 5.72 0.73
N PHE A 47 3.44 5.63 1.84
CA PHE A 47 2.81 5.36 3.14
C PHE A 47 1.84 6.44 3.57
N ARG A 48 2.21 7.72 3.41
CA ARG A 48 1.30 8.84 3.70
C ARG A 48 0.03 8.79 2.86
N PHE A 49 0.15 8.43 1.57
CA PHE A 49 -1.01 8.23 0.72
C PHE A 49 -1.90 7.09 1.23
N LEU A 50 -1.32 5.93 1.58
CA LEU A 50 -2.08 4.80 2.08
C LEU A 50 -2.75 5.10 3.42
N ASP A 51 -2.10 5.86 4.31
CA ASP A 51 -2.67 6.26 5.59
C ASP A 51 -3.91 7.15 5.44
N GLU A 52 -3.94 8.01 4.42
CA GLU A 52 -5.10 8.86 4.12
C GLU A 52 -6.37 8.04 3.84
N TYR A 53 -6.22 6.88 3.19
CA TYR A 53 -7.36 6.06 2.76
C TYR A 53 -7.63 4.86 3.67
N PHE A 54 -6.59 4.21 4.17
CA PHE A 54 -6.67 2.96 4.93
C PHE A 54 -6.36 3.16 6.42
N GLY A 55 -5.86 4.34 6.82
CA GLY A 55 -5.45 4.62 8.19
C GLY A 55 -4.29 3.71 8.60
N ASN A 56 -4.41 3.08 9.78
CA ASN A 56 -3.41 2.13 10.27
C ASN A 56 -3.52 0.73 9.63
N ARG A 57 -4.51 0.49 8.76
CA ARG A 57 -4.83 -0.83 8.18
C ARG A 57 -4.04 -1.15 6.92
N VAL A 58 -2.72 -1.02 7.03
CA VAL A 58 -1.80 -1.35 5.95
C VAL A 58 -0.76 -2.32 6.48
N ILE A 59 -0.53 -3.39 5.71
CA ILE A 59 0.50 -4.39 5.93
C ILE A 59 1.57 -4.17 4.86
N ALA A 60 2.75 -3.73 5.26
CA ALA A 60 3.84 -3.43 4.32
C ALA A 60 5.19 -3.45 5.03
N LEU A 61 6.23 -3.87 4.30
CA LEU A 61 7.59 -3.92 4.81
C LEU A 61 8.10 -2.51 5.18
N ASP A 62 8.76 -2.38 6.33
CA ASP A 62 9.32 -1.15 6.92
C ASP A 62 8.29 -0.10 7.35
N ARG A 63 6.99 -0.39 7.26
CA ARG A 63 5.94 0.57 7.64
C ARG A 63 6.10 1.08 9.09
N PRO A 64 6.29 0.23 10.12
CA PRO A 64 6.46 0.71 11.49
C PRO A 64 7.65 1.65 11.66
N LYS A 65 8.69 1.54 10.82
CA LYS A 65 9.85 2.45 10.86
C LYS A 65 9.54 3.83 10.29
N VAL A 66 8.59 3.92 9.35
CA VAL A 66 8.23 5.18 8.69
C VAL A 66 7.10 5.91 9.41
N THR A 67 6.08 5.19 9.88
CA THR A 67 4.86 5.79 10.46
C THR A 67 4.74 5.58 11.98
N GLY A 68 5.62 4.78 12.59
CA GLY A 68 5.55 4.41 14.01
C GLY A 68 4.40 3.46 14.37
N THR A 69 3.57 3.06 13.40
CA THR A 69 2.37 2.22 13.59
C THR A 69 2.13 1.32 12.37
N GLY A 70 1.20 0.36 12.48
CA GLY A 70 0.84 -0.56 11.40
C GLY A 70 1.51 -1.93 11.51
N MET A 71 1.15 -2.83 10.60
CA MET A 71 1.70 -4.19 10.56
C MET A 71 2.84 -4.28 9.55
N ASP A 72 3.94 -4.92 9.95
CA ASP A 72 5.08 -5.16 9.08
C ASP A 72 4.86 -6.43 8.26
N CYS A 73 5.26 -6.40 6.99
CA CYS A 73 5.40 -7.61 6.18
C CYS A 73 6.87 -8.01 6.16
N PRO A 74 7.26 -9.24 6.52
CA PRO A 74 8.66 -9.64 6.50
C PRO A 74 9.24 -9.61 5.07
N PRO A 75 10.55 -9.33 4.92
CA PRO A 75 11.19 -9.35 3.61
C PRO A 75 11.22 -10.76 3.03
N TYR A 76 11.17 -10.86 1.70
CA TYR A 76 11.27 -12.14 0.95
C TYR A 76 10.24 -13.20 1.33
N SER A 77 9.02 -12.78 1.68
CA SER A 77 7.94 -13.69 2.08
C SER A 77 6.81 -13.73 1.04
N PRO A 78 7.05 -14.25 -0.18
CA PRO A 78 6.00 -14.38 -1.19
C PRO A 78 4.90 -15.35 -0.76
N ASP A 79 5.21 -16.30 0.13
CA ASP A 79 4.29 -17.24 0.77
C ASP A 79 3.25 -16.55 1.66
N LEU A 80 3.54 -15.33 2.12
CA LEU A 80 2.63 -14.52 2.93
C LEU A 80 1.82 -13.51 2.11
N THR A 81 2.09 -13.37 0.81
CA THR A 81 1.35 -12.48 -0.09
C THR A 81 0.29 -13.30 -0.85
N PRO A 82 -1.01 -13.13 -0.56
CA PRO A 82 -2.09 -13.95 -1.12
C PRO A 82 -2.35 -13.71 -2.61
#